data_AF-A0AAN5BYR8-F1
#
_entry.id   AF-A0AAN5BYR8-F1
#
_cell.length_a   1.000
_cell.length_b   1.000
_cell.length_c   1.000
_cell.angle_alpha   90.00
_cell.angle_beta   90.00
_cell.angle_gamma   90.00
#
_symmetry.space_group_name_H-M   'P 1'
#
loop_
_entity.id
_entity.type
_entity.pdbx_description
1 polymer ?
#
loop_
_entity_poly.entity_id
_entity_poly.type
_entity_poly.pdbx_seq_one_letter_code
_entity_poly.pdbx_strand_id
1 'polypeptide(L)'
;MEQKAVDAYLADTSGSWHRPIPGSQTPWHGRVSYHTHENLVRGLLGAGLDPTTERIERLLLASLEGAVSRTSEWTYGMDLTEFFETHLGSAILQALYGPLLVTKNSDFNRNLWRYDKQIMRLAKRLPSWLIPEAYRLRDELLGAIMRWHQQATLLSETIPSCERTSGGEADPYWGSAMMRERNKMLLSIEGQDAKSVASTDLGFIWAYAL
;
A
#
# COMPACT_ATOMS: atom_id res chain seq x y z
N MET A 1 -4.85 15.45 -6.83
CA MET A 1 -5.70 15.35 -5.63
C MET A 1 -6.58 16.58 -5.64
N GLU A 2 -7.87 16.44 -5.35
CA GLU A 2 -8.76 17.59 -5.25
C GLU A 2 -8.41 18.45 -4.03
N GLN A 3 -8.68 19.75 -4.09
CA GLN A 3 -8.31 20.70 -3.03
C GLN A 3 -8.95 20.33 -1.69
N LYS A 4 -10.23 19.93 -1.70
CA LYS A 4 -10.95 19.48 -0.49
C LYS A 4 -10.23 18.34 0.27
N ALA A 5 -9.58 17.42 -0.45
CA ALA A 5 -8.82 16.33 0.16
C ALA A 5 -7.51 16.85 0.76
N VAL A 6 -6.86 17.82 0.11
CA VAL A 6 -5.68 18.52 0.65
C VAL A 6 -6.05 19.27 1.94
N ASP A 7 -7.19 19.96 1.93
CA ASP A 7 -7.65 20.78 3.05
C ASP A 7 -7.88 19.92 4.32
N ALA A 8 -8.35 18.68 4.17
CA ALA A 8 -8.48 17.74 5.29
C ALA A 8 -7.14 17.46 5.99
N TYR A 9 -6.04 17.31 5.24
CA TYR A 9 -4.70 17.13 5.83
C TYR A 9 -4.14 18.43 6.41
N LEU A 10 -4.42 19.58 5.79
CA LEU A 10 -3.97 20.89 6.28
C LEU A 10 -4.70 21.32 7.56
N ALA A 11 -5.97 20.93 7.70
CA ALA A 11 -6.81 21.24 8.87
C ALA A 11 -6.51 20.32 10.08
N ASP A 12 -5.88 19.17 9.86
CA ASP A 12 -5.47 18.29 10.96
C ASP A 12 -4.23 18.85 11.67
N THR A 13 -4.47 19.45 12.83
CA THR A 13 -3.43 19.99 13.70
C THR A 13 -3.20 19.10 14.93
N SER A 14 -3.82 17.92 14.97
CA SER A 14 -3.92 17.10 16.18
C SER A 14 -2.73 16.17 16.41
N GLY A 15 -1.94 15.89 15.36
CA GLY A 15 -0.82 14.96 15.40
C GLY A 15 -1.24 13.48 15.46
N SER A 16 -0.25 12.58 15.54
CA SER A 16 -0.44 11.13 15.47
C SER A 16 -0.72 10.43 16.79
N TRP A 17 -0.65 11.16 17.91
CA TRP A 17 -0.78 10.60 19.27
C TRP A 17 -2.25 10.46 19.67
N HIS A 18 -2.57 9.53 20.57
CA HIS A 18 -3.95 9.40 21.07
C HIS A 18 -4.47 10.70 21.68
N ARG A 19 -3.67 11.35 22.53
CA ARG A 19 -3.96 12.72 23.00
C ARG A 19 -3.57 13.73 21.91
N PRO A 20 -4.48 14.61 21.46
CA PRO A 20 -4.16 15.61 20.46
C PRO A 20 -3.15 16.64 20.99
N ILE A 21 -2.38 17.24 20.09
CA ILE A 21 -1.48 18.36 20.40
C ILE A 21 -2.27 19.48 21.09
N PRO A 22 -1.77 20.06 22.21
CA PRO A 22 -2.46 21.14 22.92
C PRO A 22 -2.83 22.29 21.98
N GLY A 23 -4.10 22.71 22.03
CA GLY A 23 -4.63 23.80 21.20
C GLY A 23 -5.25 23.34 19.87
N SER A 24 -5.11 22.07 19.47
CA SER A 24 -5.82 21.54 18.31
C SER A 24 -7.33 21.47 18.57
N GLN A 25 -8.12 21.93 17.59
CA GLN A 25 -9.58 21.83 17.58
C GLN A 25 -10.08 20.79 16.59
N THR A 26 -9.18 20.00 15.99
CA THR A 26 -9.55 19.00 14.99
C THR A 26 -10.45 17.93 15.63
N PRO A 27 -11.68 17.73 15.14
CA PRO A 27 -12.60 16.73 15.69
C PRO A 27 -12.07 15.32 15.44
N TRP A 28 -12.49 14.34 16.25
CA TRP A 28 -11.98 12.96 16.19
C TRP A 28 -11.95 12.36 14.78
N HIS A 29 -13.03 12.50 14.00
CA HIS A 29 -13.12 11.95 12.64
C HIS A 29 -12.17 12.64 11.64
N GLY A 30 -11.76 13.89 11.91
CA GLY A 30 -10.84 14.67 11.08
C GLY A 30 -9.36 14.48 11.44
N ARG A 31 -9.03 13.63 12.41
CA ARG A 31 -7.65 13.40 12.86
C ARG A 31 -6.91 12.41 11.95
N VAL A 32 -6.68 12.81 10.70
CA VAL A 32 -6.11 11.95 9.65
C VAL A 32 -4.77 11.34 10.06
N SER A 33 -3.89 12.12 10.69
CA SER A 33 -2.56 11.69 11.14
C SER A 33 -2.64 10.63 12.23
N TYR A 34 -3.60 10.76 13.15
CA TYR A 34 -3.85 9.79 14.20
C TYR A 34 -4.38 8.48 13.62
N HIS A 35 -5.43 8.52 12.80
CA HIS A 35 -6.05 7.31 12.26
C HIS A 35 -5.12 6.53 11.34
N THR A 36 -4.34 7.22 10.51
CA THR A 36 -3.35 6.58 9.64
C THR A 36 -2.20 5.96 10.43
N HIS A 37 -1.76 6.60 11.52
CA HIS A 37 -0.75 6.07 12.42
C HIS A 37 -1.27 4.87 13.22
N GLU A 38 -2.47 4.96 13.81
CA GLU A 38 -3.09 3.88 14.57
C GLU A 38 -3.33 2.63 13.71
N ASN A 39 -3.82 2.81 12.47
CA ASN A 39 -3.99 1.73 11.50
C ASN A 39 -2.68 0.99 11.23
N LEU A 40 -1.58 1.75 11.04
CA LEU A 40 -0.25 1.21 10.80
C LEU A 40 0.30 0.46 12.01
N VAL A 41 0.21 1.07 13.20
CA VAL A 41 0.66 0.44 14.44
C VAL A 41 -0.09 -0.86 14.69
N ARG A 42 -1.42 -0.88 14.54
CA ARG A 42 -2.20 -2.11 14.74
C ARG A 42 -1.86 -3.21 13.73
N GLY A 43 -1.73 -2.84 12.44
CA GLY A 43 -1.54 -3.81 11.37
C GLY A 43 -0.11 -4.31 11.19
N LEU A 44 0.91 -3.53 11.56
CA LEU A 44 2.31 -3.91 11.32
C LEU A 44 3.16 -4.06 12.58
N LEU A 45 2.73 -3.54 13.74
CA LEU A 45 3.53 -3.59 14.98
C LEU A 45 2.78 -4.24 16.16
N GLY A 46 1.45 -4.22 16.13
CA GLY A 46 0.58 -4.82 17.13
C GLY A 46 0.09 -6.20 16.71
N ALA A 47 -1.21 -6.44 16.83
CA ALA A 47 -1.84 -7.73 16.55
C ALA A 47 -1.62 -8.22 15.11
N GLY A 48 -1.36 -7.33 14.15
CA GLY A 48 -1.11 -7.68 12.77
C GLY A 48 0.33 -8.12 12.45
N LEU A 49 1.30 -7.95 13.36
CA LEU A 49 2.73 -8.24 13.09
C LEU A 49 2.98 -9.71 12.77
N ASP A 50 2.62 -10.61 13.68
CA ASP A 50 2.82 -12.06 13.53
C ASP A 50 2.17 -12.60 12.24
N PRO A 51 0.86 -12.38 12.00
CA PRO A 51 0.22 -12.91 10.80
C PRO A 51 0.72 -12.25 9.52
N THR A 52 1.19 -11.00 9.57
CA THR A 52 1.84 -10.36 8.41
C THR A 52 3.20 -10.99 8.12
N THR A 53 4.00 -11.25 9.16
CA THR A 53 5.31 -11.90 9.04
C THR A 53 5.17 -13.30 8.45
N GLU A 54 4.23 -14.11 8.97
CA GLU A 54 3.96 -15.45 8.45
C GLU A 54 3.52 -15.45 6.98
N ARG A 55 2.76 -14.44 6.54
CA ARG A 55 2.37 -14.30 5.12
C ARG A 55 3.57 -13.94 4.25
N ILE A 56 4.39 -12.98 4.67
CA ILE A 56 5.60 -12.57 3.94
C ILE A 56 6.56 -13.75 3.80
N GLU A 57 6.86 -14.46 4.90
CA GLU A 57 7.75 -15.62 4.90
C GLU A 57 7.27 -16.69 3.93
N ARG A 58 5.99 -17.07 4.03
CA ARG A 58 5.40 -18.09 3.15
C ARG A 58 5.48 -17.72 1.68
N LEU A 59 5.13 -16.48 1.33
CA LEU A 59 5.15 -16.01 -0.05
C LEU A 59 6.57 -15.85 -0.59
N LEU A 60 7.50 -15.41 0.25
CA LEU A 60 8.91 -15.29 -0.11
C LEU A 60 9.51 -16.67 -0.37
N LEU A 61 9.34 -17.63 0.54
CA LEU A 61 9.83 -19.00 0.38
C LEU A 61 9.26 -19.63 -0.90
N ALA A 62 7.95 -19.50 -1.14
CA ALA A 62 7.32 -20.01 -2.36
C ALA A 62 7.91 -19.36 -3.64
N SER A 63 8.22 -18.07 -3.60
CA SER A 63 8.86 -17.35 -4.71
C SER A 63 10.29 -17.85 -4.95
N LEU A 64 11.06 -18.04 -3.87
CA LEU A 64 12.46 -18.49 -3.93
C LEU A 64 12.58 -19.94 -4.40
N GLU A 65 11.68 -20.83 -3.99
CA GLU A 65 11.65 -22.22 -4.43
C GLU A 65 11.51 -22.37 -5.94
N GLY A 66 10.81 -21.45 -6.60
CA GLY A 66 10.69 -21.40 -8.06
C GLY A 66 11.84 -20.65 -8.75
N ALA A 67 12.50 -19.72 -8.05
CA ALA A 67 13.52 -18.85 -8.61
C ALA A 67 14.93 -19.44 -8.58
N VAL A 68 15.25 -20.19 -7.52
CA VAL A 68 16.59 -20.69 -7.27
C VAL A 68 16.72 -22.11 -7.79
N SER A 69 17.69 -22.32 -8.67
CA SER A 69 18.02 -23.66 -9.18
C SER A 69 18.37 -24.60 -8.03
N ARG A 70 17.81 -25.81 -8.03
CA ARG A 70 18.12 -26.87 -7.06
C ARG A 70 19.39 -27.64 -7.40
N THR A 71 20.18 -27.16 -8.35
CA THR A 71 21.45 -27.77 -8.76
C THR A 71 22.52 -27.54 -7.69
N SER A 72 23.37 -28.53 -7.47
CA SER A 72 24.53 -28.41 -6.57
C SER A 72 25.69 -27.60 -7.15
N GLU A 73 25.62 -27.23 -8.44
CA GLU A 73 26.63 -26.46 -9.13
C GLU A 73 26.31 -24.96 -9.07
N TRP A 74 27.36 -24.13 -8.99
CA TRP A 74 27.24 -22.68 -9.07
C TRP A 74 26.72 -22.27 -10.45
N THR A 75 25.59 -21.57 -10.47
CA THR A 75 24.99 -21.02 -11.68
C THR A 75 24.98 -19.50 -11.64
N TYR A 76 25.22 -18.87 -12.79
CA TYR A 76 24.99 -17.43 -12.95
C TYR A 76 23.49 -17.18 -13.10
N GLY A 77 22.98 -16.19 -12.36
CA GLY A 77 21.58 -15.79 -12.37
C GLY A 77 21.40 -14.33 -12.79
N MET A 78 20.22 -13.80 -12.52
CA MET A 78 19.89 -12.39 -12.72
C MET A 78 20.70 -11.47 -11.78
N ASP A 79 20.74 -10.18 -12.10
CA ASP A 79 21.32 -9.17 -11.22
C ASP A 79 20.66 -9.23 -9.84
N LEU A 80 21.45 -9.03 -8.77
CA LEU A 80 20.96 -9.17 -7.41
C LEU A 80 19.85 -8.16 -7.09
N THR A 81 19.93 -6.94 -7.66
CA THR A 81 18.86 -5.94 -7.53
C THR A 81 17.61 -6.45 -8.21
N GLU A 82 17.71 -6.87 -9.46
CA GLU A 82 16.58 -7.42 -10.23
C GLU A 82 15.94 -8.63 -9.53
N PHE A 83 16.76 -9.46 -8.89
CA PHE A 83 16.31 -10.61 -8.09
C PHE A 83 15.44 -10.16 -6.91
N PHE A 84 15.90 -9.19 -6.12
CA PHE A 84 15.12 -8.65 -5.00
C PHE A 84 13.88 -7.90 -5.48
N GLU A 85 14.00 -7.08 -6.53
CA GLU A 85 12.87 -6.36 -7.13
C GLU A 85 11.78 -7.36 -7.53
N THR A 86 12.16 -8.49 -8.15
CA THR A 86 11.23 -9.50 -8.67
C THR A 86 10.62 -10.38 -7.58
N HIS A 87 11.44 -10.94 -6.70
CA HIS A 87 10.99 -11.97 -5.76
C HIS A 87 10.54 -11.41 -4.42
N LEU A 88 11.38 -10.58 -3.79
CA LEU A 88 11.07 -9.99 -2.50
C LEU A 88 9.97 -8.93 -2.62
N GLY A 89 10.11 -8.00 -3.57
CA GLY A 89 9.11 -6.95 -3.81
C GLY A 89 7.72 -7.52 -4.11
N SER A 90 7.64 -8.54 -4.97
CA SER A 90 6.36 -9.20 -5.29
C SER A 90 5.77 -9.93 -4.08
N ALA A 91 6.58 -10.63 -3.28
CA ALA A 91 6.11 -11.32 -2.09
C ALA A 91 5.55 -10.33 -1.04
N ILE A 92 6.26 -9.23 -0.77
CA ILE A 92 5.80 -8.19 0.16
C ILE A 92 4.51 -7.54 -0.36
N LEU A 93 4.46 -7.19 -1.65
CA LEU A 93 3.27 -6.59 -2.26
C LEU A 93 2.04 -7.49 -2.10
N GLN A 94 2.19 -8.79 -2.38
CA GLN A 94 1.10 -9.76 -2.23
C GLN A 94 0.71 -9.98 -0.77
N ALA A 95 1.67 -9.99 0.15
CA ALA A 95 1.41 -10.22 1.57
C ALA A 95 0.64 -9.07 2.24
N LEU A 96 0.97 -7.83 1.87
CA LEU A 96 0.41 -6.62 2.48
C LEU A 96 -0.85 -6.11 1.77
N TYR A 97 -0.84 -6.13 0.43
CA TYR A 97 -1.87 -5.53 -0.43
C TYR A 97 -2.67 -6.54 -1.24
N GLY A 98 -2.29 -7.82 -1.15
CA GLY A 98 -3.04 -8.92 -1.70
C GLY A 98 -2.66 -9.27 -3.13
N PRO A 99 -2.97 -10.51 -3.56
CA PRO A 99 -2.67 -10.97 -4.90
C PRO A 99 -3.42 -10.18 -5.97
N LEU A 100 -4.57 -9.59 -5.64
CA LEU A 100 -5.39 -8.84 -6.59
C LEU A 100 -4.64 -7.63 -7.18
N LEU A 101 -3.89 -6.88 -6.36
CA LEU A 101 -3.12 -5.73 -6.81
C LEU A 101 -2.09 -6.13 -7.88
N VAL A 102 -1.33 -7.19 -7.61
CA VAL A 102 -0.22 -7.64 -8.47
C VAL A 102 -0.72 -8.42 -9.69
N THR A 103 -1.70 -9.31 -9.53
CA THR A 103 -2.20 -10.16 -10.63
C THR A 103 -3.00 -9.38 -11.67
N LYS A 104 -3.72 -8.33 -11.27
CA LYS A 104 -4.46 -7.45 -12.20
C LYS A 104 -3.62 -6.33 -12.78
N ASN A 105 -2.43 -6.09 -12.23
CA ASN A 105 -1.51 -5.07 -12.70
C ASN A 105 -0.10 -5.69 -12.75
N SER A 106 0.17 -6.52 -13.77
CA SER A 106 1.44 -7.25 -13.92
C SER A 106 2.68 -6.37 -13.92
N ASP A 107 2.52 -5.11 -14.34
CA ASP A 107 3.59 -4.13 -14.39
C ASP A 107 3.75 -3.29 -13.12
N PHE A 108 2.88 -3.49 -12.12
CA PHE A 108 2.82 -2.66 -10.92
C PHE A 108 4.14 -2.64 -10.16
N ASN A 109 4.68 -3.81 -9.83
CA ASN A 109 5.95 -3.93 -9.10
C ASN A 109 7.09 -3.24 -9.86
N ARG A 110 7.23 -3.53 -11.16
CA ARG A 110 8.24 -2.89 -12.02
C ARG A 110 8.08 -1.38 -12.09
N ASN A 111 6.86 -0.89 -12.21
CA ASN A 111 6.59 0.55 -12.23
C ASN A 111 6.82 1.22 -10.88
N LEU A 112 6.61 0.49 -9.77
CA LEU A 112 6.91 0.96 -8.42
C LEU A 112 8.41 1.18 -8.22
N TRP A 113 9.25 0.24 -8.65
CA TRP A 113 10.71 0.39 -8.65
C TRP A 113 11.21 1.51 -9.58
N ARG A 114 10.57 1.69 -10.75
CA ARG A 114 10.85 2.84 -11.62
C ARG A 114 10.44 4.16 -10.98
N TYR A 115 9.33 4.18 -10.25
CA TYR A 115 8.83 5.34 -9.55
C TYR A 115 9.75 5.76 -8.40
N ASP A 116 10.29 4.80 -7.64
CA ASP A 116 11.28 5.03 -6.58
C ASP A 116 12.48 5.84 -7.07
N LYS A 117 13.03 5.44 -8.22
CA LYS A 117 14.15 6.13 -8.90
C LYS A 117 13.81 7.58 -9.29
N GLN A 118 12.52 7.96 -9.31
CA GLN A 118 12.04 9.31 -9.63
C GLN A 118 11.50 10.09 -8.42
N ILE A 119 11.28 9.47 -7.26
CA ILE A 119 10.48 10.06 -6.19
C ILE A 119 11.09 11.36 -5.64
N MET A 120 12.43 11.41 -5.55
CA MET A 120 13.14 12.61 -5.10
C MET A 120 12.96 13.81 -6.04
N ARG A 121 12.70 13.58 -7.32
CA ARG A 121 12.41 14.65 -8.29
C ARG A 121 11.02 15.24 -8.05
N LEU A 122 10.04 14.39 -7.73
CA LEU A 122 8.69 14.81 -7.33
C LEU A 122 8.70 15.53 -5.98
N ALA A 123 9.50 15.06 -5.01
CA ALA A 123 9.65 15.70 -3.70
C ALA A 123 10.22 17.13 -3.81
N LYS A 124 11.12 17.37 -4.77
CA LYS A 124 11.65 18.70 -5.12
C LYS A 124 10.64 19.59 -5.86
N ARG A 125 9.41 19.12 -6.11
CA ARG A 125 8.35 19.83 -6.82
C ARG A 125 8.77 20.32 -8.21
N LEU A 126 9.64 19.57 -8.90
CA LEU A 126 10.01 19.89 -10.28
C LEU A 126 8.77 19.79 -11.18
N PRO A 127 8.59 20.71 -12.15
CA PRO A 127 7.39 20.75 -12.96
C PRO A 127 7.29 19.57 -13.95
N SER A 128 6.08 19.24 -14.36
CA SER A 128 5.79 18.06 -15.20
C SER A 128 6.46 18.08 -16.57
N TRP A 129 6.71 19.24 -17.15
CA TRP A 129 7.45 19.35 -18.42
C TRP A 129 8.94 19.01 -18.28
N LEU A 130 9.52 19.13 -17.07
CA LEU A 130 10.92 18.80 -16.81
C LEU A 130 11.12 17.33 -16.45
N ILE A 131 10.13 16.74 -15.77
CA ILE A 131 10.17 15.34 -15.32
C ILE A 131 8.91 14.57 -15.74
N PRO A 132 8.55 14.55 -17.04
CA PRO A 132 7.29 13.99 -17.51
C PRO A 132 7.12 12.51 -17.17
N GLU A 133 8.22 11.74 -17.19
CA GLU A 133 8.21 10.33 -16.81
C GLU A 133 7.78 10.11 -15.36
N ALA A 134 8.25 10.95 -14.43
CA ALA A 134 7.92 10.82 -13.01
C ALA A 134 6.42 11.02 -12.75
N TYR A 135 5.82 12.01 -13.42
CA TYR A 135 4.38 12.26 -13.33
C TYR A 135 3.58 11.13 -13.99
N ARG A 136 3.99 10.65 -15.17
CA ARG A 136 3.35 9.52 -15.86
C ARG A 136 3.36 8.25 -15.00
N LEU A 137 4.51 7.91 -14.41
CA LEU A 137 4.63 6.74 -13.52
C LEU A 137 3.74 6.86 -12.29
N ARG A 138 3.69 8.05 -11.67
CA ARG A 138 2.78 8.31 -10.56
C ARG A 138 1.32 8.07 -10.97
N ASP A 139 0.89 8.64 -12.09
CA ASP A 139 -0.50 8.51 -12.55
C ASP A 139 -0.87 7.06 -12.92
N GLU A 140 0.06 6.29 -13.48
CA GLU A 140 -0.12 4.86 -13.76
C GLU A 140 -0.31 4.04 -12.47
N LEU A 141 0.53 4.28 -11.46
CA LEU A 141 0.44 3.62 -10.16
C LEU A 141 -0.85 4.00 -9.43
N LEU A 142 -1.23 5.28 -9.43
CA LEU A 142 -2.51 5.73 -8.87
C LEU A 142 -3.68 5.05 -9.56
N GLY A 143 -3.67 4.95 -10.89
CA GLY A 143 -4.71 4.26 -11.64
C GLY A 143 -4.81 2.77 -11.26
N ALA A 144 -3.68 2.10 -11.07
CA ALA A 144 -3.65 0.70 -10.63
C ALA A 144 -4.23 0.51 -9.22
N ILE A 145 -3.84 1.38 -8.27
CA ILE A 145 -4.34 1.35 -6.89
C ILE A 145 -5.85 1.63 -6.85
N MET A 146 -6.33 2.63 -7.60
CA MET A 146 -7.77 2.93 -7.68
C MET A 146 -8.58 1.76 -8.22
N ARG A 147 -8.10 1.08 -9.28
CA ARG A 147 -8.76 -0.13 -9.82
C ARG A 147 -8.75 -1.26 -8.81
N TRP A 148 -7.63 -1.46 -8.11
CA TRP A 148 -7.53 -2.45 -7.05
C TRP A 148 -8.53 -2.18 -5.93
N HIS A 149 -8.60 -0.94 -5.40
CA HIS A 149 -9.59 -0.56 -4.39
C HIS A 149 -11.02 -0.88 -4.82
N GLN A 150 -11.40 -0.45 -6.03
CA GLN A 150 -12.75 -0.67 -6.55
C GLN A 150 -13.10 -2.17 -6.64
N GLN A 151 -12.19 -2.97 -7.20
CA GLN A 151 -12.40 -4.40 -7.35
C GLN A 151 -12.41 -5.14 -6.02
N ALA A 152 -11.49 -4.80 -5.11
CA ALA A 152 -11.40 -5.41 -3.80
C ALA A 152 -12.65 -5.12 -2.96
N THR A 153 -13.19 -3.89 -3.02
CA THR A 153 -14.47 -3.54 -2.38
C THR A 153 -15.61 -4.37 -2.96
N LEU A 154 -15.78 -4.37 -4.28
CA LEU A 154 -16.85 -5.11 -4.95
C LEU A 154 -16.83 -6.60 -4.59
N LEU A 155 -15.66 -7.23 -4.66
CA LEU A 155 -15.51 -8.64 -4.34
C LEU A 155 -15.79 -8.92 -2.86
N SER A 156 -15.36 -8.03 -1.96
CA SER A 156 -15.62 -8.16 -0.51
C SER A 156 -17.12 -8.09 -0.16
N GLU A 157 -17.91 -7.33 -0.93
CA GLU A 157 -19.36 -7.20 -0.75
C GLU A 157 -20.12 -8.41 -1.28
N THR A 158 -19.59 -9.09 -2.32
CA THR A 158 -20.24 -10.25 -2.94
C THR A 158 -20.06 -11.57 -2.18
N ILE A 159 -19.11 -11.67 -1.25
CA ILE A 159 -18.89 -12.89 -0.47
C ILE A 159 -19.94 -13.02 0.67
N PRO A 160 -20.64 -14.17 0.80
CA PRO A 160 -21.52 -14.44 1.92
C PRO A 160 -20.78 -14.37 3.27
N SER A 161 -21.44 -13.85 4.31
CA SER A 161 -20.85 -13.64 5.63
C SER A 161 -20.24 -14.90 6.29
N CYS A 162 -20.61 -16.11 5.84
CA CYS A 162 -20.05 -17.38 6.32
C CYS A 162 -18.66 -17.74 5.74
N GLU A 163 -18.29 -17.20 4.57
CA GLU A 163 -16.99 -17.41 3.92
C GLU A 163 -16.00 -16.28 4.20
N ARG A 164 -16.48 -15.20 4.82
CA ARG A 164 -15.67 -14.12 5.35
C ARG A 164 -14.90 -14.70 6.53
N THR A 165 -13.68 -15.18 6.29
CA THR A 165 -12.77 -15.72 7.31
C THR A 165 -12.90 -14.89 8.58
N SER A 166 -13.51 -15.51 9.60
CA SER A 166 -13.92 -14.86 10.84
C SER A 166 -12.76 -14.06 11.44
N GLY A 167 -12.81 -12.74 11.35
CA GLY A 167 -11.83 -11.84 11.98
C GLY A 167 -10.36 -12.06 11.58
N GLY A 168 -10.08 -12.71 10.45
CA GLY A 168 -8.70 -13.02 10.05
C GLY A 168 -7.93 -11.79 9.58
N GLU A 169 -6.67 -11.67 9.98
CA GLU A 169 -5.74 -10.63 9.51
C GLU A 169 -5.39 -10.75 8.02
N ALA A 170 -5.58 -11.94 7.43
CA ALA A 170 -5.41 -12.18 6.00
C ALA A 170 -6.71 -11.89 5.23
N ASP A 171 -6.62 -11.09 4.16
CA ASP A 171 -7.74 -10.78 3.26
C ASP A 171 -7.39 -11.21 1.83
N PRO A 172 -8.22 -12.00 1.14
CA PRO A 172 -7.90 -12.52 -0.19
C PRO A 172 -7.80 -11.44 -1.29
N TYR A 173 -8.43 -10.28 -1.10
CA TYR A 173 -8.49 -9.20 -2.08
C TYR A 173 -7.64 -8.00 -1.69
N TRP A 174 -7.58 -7.71 -0.39
CA TRP A 174 -6.83 -6.61 0.20
C TRP A 174 -5.45 -7.03 0.71
N GLY A 175 -5.15 -8.33 0.78
CA GLY A 175 -3.95 -8.91 1.38
C GLY A 175 -4.02 -8.98 2.89
N SER A 176 -4.31 -7.84 3.50
CA SER A 176 -4.46 -7.69 4.94
C SER A 176 -5.78 -7.00 5.31
N ALA A 177 -6.31 -7.36 6.49
CA ALA A 177 -7.42 -6.65 7.11
C ALA A 177 -7.07 -5.17 7.32
N MET A 178 -5.81 -4.87 7.67
CA MET A 178 -5.30 -3.50 7.79
C MET A 178 -5.60 -2.66 6.55
N MET A 179 -5.30 -3.15 5.34
CA MET A 179 -5.53 -2.39 4.10
C MET A 179 -7.00 -2.19 3.78
N ARG A 180 -7.83 -3.20 4.03
CA ARG A 180 -9.29 -3.07 3.89
C ARG A 180 -9.86 -2.00 4.82
N GLU A 181 -9.50 -2.05 6.10
CA GLU A 181 -9.98 -1.07 7.09
C GLU A 181 -9.38 0.31 6.86
N ARG A 182 -8.14 0.39 6.36
CA ARG A 182 -7.51 1.64 5.95
C ARG A 182 -8.29 2.33 4.84
N ASN A 183 -8.66 1.60 3.79
CA ASN A 183 -9.42 2.13 2.67
C ASN A 183 -10.77 2.71 3.12
N LYS A 184 -11.53 1.95 3.93
CA LYS A 184 -12.80 2.41 4.51
C LYS A 184 -12.61 3.64 5.39
N MET A 185 -11.61 3.63 6.26
CA MET A 185 -11.30 4.74 7.16
C MET A 185 -10.99 6.00 6.37
N LEU A 186 -10.11 5.93 5.36
CA LEU A 186 -9.75 7.08 4.55
C LEU A 186 -10.94 7.63 3.75
N LEU A 187 -11.78 6.76 3.18
CA LEU A 187 -13.00 7.18 2.47
C LEU A 187 -14.07 7.80 3.38
N SER A 188 -14.02 7.52 4.69
CA SER A 188 -14.95 8.11 5.67
C SER A 188 -14.58 9.54 6.08
N ILE A 189 -13.36 9.99 5.79
CA ILE A 189 -12.89 11.34 6.10
C ILE A 189 -13.48 12.33 5.09
N GLU A 190 -14.07 13.41 5.61
CA GLU A 190 -14.66 14.46 4.79
C GLU A 190 -13.67 15.01 3.76
N GLY A 191 -14.13 15.18 2.52
CA GLY A 191 -13.31 15.67 1.41
C GLY A 191 -12.44 14.61 0.73
N GLN A 192 -12.26 13.41 1.29
CA GLN A 192 -11.53 12.35 0.60
C GLN A 192 -12.36 11.73 -0.54
N ASP A 193 -11.64 11.23 -1.54
CA ASP A 193 -12.16 10.59 -2.75
C ASP A 193 -11.24 9.42 -3.16
N ALA A 194 -11.64 8.63 -4.15
CA ALA A 194 -10.85 7.47 -4.57
C ALA A 194 -9.40 7.82 -4.97
N LYS A 195 -9.17 9.01 -5.53
CA LYS A 195 -7.84 9.44 -6.00
C LYS A 195 -6.93 9.89 -4.85
N SER A 196 -7.47 10.58 -3.85
CA SER A 196 -6.74 10.99 -2.65
C SER A 196 -6.40 9.78 -1.78
N VAL A 197 -7.35 8.86 -1.57
CA VAL A 197 -7.09 7.59 -0.87
C VAL A 197 -5.99 6.79 -1.59
N ALA A 198 -6.09 6.63 -2.92
CA ALA A 198 -5.04 5.96 -3.70
C ALA A 198 -3.68 6.69 -3.63
N SER A 199 -3.66 8.02 -3.51
CA SER A 199 -2.41 8.78 -3.34
C SER A 199 -1.78 8.57 -1.98
N THR A 200 -2.59 8.45 -0.93
CA THR A 200 -2.10 8.13 0.41
C THR A 200 -1.60 6.69 0.48
N ASP A 201 -2.29 5.76 -0.16
CA ASP A 201 -1.87 4.36 -0.22
C ASP A 201 -0.67 4.13 -1.12
N LEU A 202 -0.46 4.93 -2.18
CA LEU A 202 0.78 4.91 -2.95
C LEU A 202 1.99 5.25 -2.07
N GLY A 203 1.88 6.26 -1.20
CA GLY A 203 2.94 6.62 -0.26
C GLY A 203 3.22 5.50 0.73
N PHE A 204 2.17 4.82 1.20
CA PHE A 204 2.29 3.67 2.08
C PHE A 204 2.93 2.46 1.38
N ILE A 205 2.48 2.12 0.17
CA ILE A 205 3.05 1.03 -0.64
C ILE A 205 4.54 1.29 -0.91
N TRP A 206 4.89 2.51 -1.32
CA TRP A 206 6.29 2.86 -1.57
C TRP A 206 7.16 2.70 -0.32
N ALA A 207 6.68 3.11 0.86
CA ALA A 207 7.47 3.07 2.09
C ALA A 207 7.64 1.66 2.70
N TYR A 208 6.76 0.71 2.35
CA TYR A 208 6.72 -0.61 2.99
C TYR A 208 6.91 -1.80 2.02
N ALA A 209 6.93 -1.56 0.70
CA ALA A 209 7.17 -2.60 -0.31
C ALA A 209 8.54 -2.52 -0.99
N LEU A 210 9.26 -1.40 -0.82
CA LEU A 210 10.60 -1.15 -1.32
C LEU A 210 11.56 -0.92 -0.16
#